data_AF-A0A351Q7Z0-F1
#
_entry.id   AF-A0A351Q7Z0-F1
#
_cell.length_a   1.000
_cell.length_b   1.000
_cell.length_c   1.000
_cell.angle_alpha   90.00
_cell.angle_beta   90.00
_cell.angle_gamma   90.00
#
_symmetry.space_group_name_H-M   'P 1'
#
loop_
_entity.id
_entity.type
_entity.pdbx_description
1 polymer ?
#
loop_
_entity_poly.entity_id
_entity_poly.type
_entity_poly.pdbx_seq_one_letter_code
_entity_poly.pdbx_strand_id
1 'polypeptide(L)'
;MLVKIEDIKVKKRVRRDLGDLTALKESMHRYGLMNPITLNSNYELVAGERRLEAAKSLGWERINANVLDANVDNIRQLEMELEENNQRKEFTDEELMEGYKRLEKLKNPPLIMRFLKFIANIFIKIAEFIKSLFEKK
;
A
#
# COMPACT_ATOMS: atom_id res chain seq x y z
N MET A 1 -9.08 10.91 6.07
CA MET A 1 -10.10 11.36 5.09
C MET A 1 -11.12 10.26 4.86
N LEU A 2 -12.34 10.59 4.42
CA LEU A 2 -13.39 9.61 4.12
C LEU A 2 -13.28 9.19 2.64
N VAL A 3 -13.12 7.89 2.37
CA VAL A 3 -12.90 7.35 1.02
C VAL A 3 -14.02 6.39 0.67
N LYS A 4 -14.50 6.39 -0.58
CA LYS A 4 -15.50 5.42 -1.04
C LYS A 4 -14.86 4.04 -1.11
N ILE A 5 -15.55 3.02 -0.62
CA ILE A 5 -15.00 1.66 -0.56
C ILE A 5 -14.74 1.11 -1.98
N GLU A 6 -15.55 1.48 -2.96
CA GLU A 6 -15.40 1.12 -4.38
C GLU A 6 -14.09 1.62 -5.01
N ASP A 7 -13.54 2.75 -4.53
CA ASP A 7 -12.32 3.35 -5.07
C ASP A 7 -11.03 2.69 -4.53
N ILE A 8 -11.16 1.84 -3.50
CA ILE A 8 -10.02 1.24 -2.80
C ILE A 8 -9.52 0.01 -3.56
N LYS A 9 -8.24 0.04 -3.95
CA LYS A 9 -7.59 -1.05 -4.68
C LYS A 9 -6.89 -1.99 -3.71
N VAL A 10 -7.32 -3.25 -3.67
CA VAL A 10 -6.65 -4.30 -2.90
C VAL A 10 -5.76 -5.10 -3.86
N LYS A 11 -4.44 -4.93 -3.76
CA LYS A 11 -3.44 -5.72 -4.52
C LYS A 11 -3.25 -7.10 -3.87
N LYS A 12 -2.43 -7.96 -4.49
CA LYS A 12 -2.05 -9.27 -3.94
C LYS A 12 -1.39 -9.11 -2.55
N ARG A 13 -2.11 -9.50 -1.49
CA ARG A 13 -1.70 -9.44 -0.07
C ARG A 13 -1.01 -10.74 0.34
N VAL A 14 -0.20 -10.66 1.39
CA VAL A 14 0.51 -11.81 1.97
C VAL A 14 -0.45 -12.66 2.81
N ARG A 15 -1.27 -12.02 3.65
CA ARG A 15 -2.28 -12.71 4.47
C ARG A 15 -3.40 -13.25 3.58
N ARG A 16 -3.61 -14.58 3.62
CA ARG A 16 -4.65 -15.27 2.83
C ARG A 16 -5.90 -15.59 3.64
N ASP A 17 -5.75 -15.80 4.95
CA ASP A 17 -6.85 -16.02 5.87
C ASP A 17 -7.05 -14.79 6.74
N LEU A 18 -8.21 -14.15 6.59
CA LEU A 18 -8.60 -13.03 7.42
C LEU A 18 -9.12 -13.48 8.77
N GLY A 19 -9.37 -14.77 9.00
CA GLY A 19 -9.93 -15.33 10.23
C GLY A 19 -11.33 -14.80 10.55
N ASP A 20 -11.81 -15.07 11.77
CA ASP A 20 -13.13 -14.57 12.19
C ASP A 20 -13.13 -13.03 12.34
N LEU A 21 -14.12 -12.41 11.69
CA LEU A 21 -14.39 -10.98 11.70
C LEU A 21 -15.62 -10.61 12.54
N THR A 22 -16.34 -11.57 13.12
CA THR A 22 -17.63 -11.36 13.79
C THR A 22 -17.53 -10.32 14.92
N ALA A 23 -16.61 -10.53 15.87
CA ALA A 23 -16.39 -9.57 16.96
C ALA A 23 -15.95 -8.17 16.45
N LEU A 24 -15.16 -8.13 15.37
CA LEU A 24 -14.73 -6.86 14.76
C LEU A 24 -15.91 -6.13 14.10
N LYS A 25 -16.77 -6.85 13.37
CA LYS A 25 -17.99 -6.30 12.76
C LYS A 25 -18.93 -5.76 13.82
N GLU A 26 -19.17 -6.49 14.90
CA GLU A 26 -20.01 -6.00 16.01
C GLU A 26 -19.44 -4.74 16.68
N SER A 27 -18.13 -4.70 16.90
CA SER A 27 -17.46 -3.53 17.45
C SER A 27 -17.60 -2.32 16.50
N MET A 28 -17.33 -2.53 15.21
CA MET A 28 -17.47 -1.49 14.19
C MET A 28 -18.92 -1.01 14.00
N HIS A 29 -19.90 -1.90 14.13
CA HIS A 29 -21.31 -1.52 14.09
C HIS A 29 -21.71 -0.66 15.30
N ARG A 30 -21.20 -0.98 16.51
CA ARG A 30 -21.52 -0.24 17.74
C ARG A 30 -20.78 1.10 17.87
N TYR A 31 -19.50 1.12 17.55
CA TYR A 31 -18.61 2.26 17.85
C TYR A 31 -18.05 2.95 16.61
N GLY A 32 -18.36 2.45 15.40
CA GLY A 32 -17.75 2.91 14.17
C GLY A 32 -16.30 2.46 14.02
N LEU A 33 -15.60 3.05 13.04
CA LEU A 33 -14.21 2.72 12.78
C LEU A 33 -13.27 3.55 13.65
N MET A 34 -12.87 2.96 14.77
CA MET A 34 -11.93 3.58 15.72
C MET A 34 -10.55 3.84 15.12
N ASN A 35 -10.07 2.92 14.28
CA ASN A 35 -8.76 3.00 13.65
C ASN A 35 -8.93 3.06 12.13
N PRO A 36 -8.59 4.18 11.47
CA PRO A 36 -8.65 4.31 10.02
C PRO A 36 -7.80 3.25 9.30
N ILE A 37 -8.22 2.87 8.09
CA ILE A 37 -7.36 2.08 7.18
C ILE A 37 -6.23 2.95 6.64
N THR A 38 -5.20 2.35 6.07
CA THR A 38 -4.10 3.09 5.45
C THR A 38 -4.08 2.83 3.96
N LEU A 39 -4.06 3.89 3.18
CA LEU A 39 -3.96 3.87 1.72
C LEU A 39 -2.68 4.59 1.27
N ASN A 40 -2.17 4.25 0.10
CA ASN A 40 -1.20 5.10 -0.58
C ASN A 40 -1.89 6.15 -1.46
N SER A 41 -1.10 7.04 -2.07
CA SER A 41 -1.60 8.10 -2.97
C SER A 41 -2.41 7.60 -4.18
N ASN A 42 -2.29 6.31 -4.53
CA ASN A 42 -3.04 5.68 -5.62
C ASN A 42 -4.33 4.98 -5.15
N TYR A 43 -4.74 5.22 -3.89
CA TYR A 43 -5.85 4.56 -3.19
C TYR A 43 -5.68 3.04 -3.07
N GLU A 44 -4.44 2.57 -3.01
CA GLU A 44 -4.15 1.16 -2.79
C GLU A 44 -4.04 0.88 -1.30
N LEU A 45 -4.65 -0.21 -0.85
CA LEU A 45 -4.65 -0.61 0.55
C LEU A 45 -3.25 -1.02 1.00
N VAL A 46 -2.72 -0.29 1.98
CA VAL A 46 -1.45 -0.57 2.67
C VAL A 46 -1.71 -1.37 3.95
N ALA A 47 -2.68 -0.95 4.76
CA ALA A 47 -3.02 -1.62 6.02
C ALA A 47 -4.51 -1.52 6.37
N GLY A 48 -4.99 -2.47 7.18
CA GLY A 48 -6.37 -2.49 7.67
C GLY A 48 -7.35 -3.35 6.86
N GLU A 49 -6.86 -4.40 6.18
CA GLU A 49 -7.67 -5.30 5.36
C GLU A 49 -8.87 -5.92 6.08
N ARG A 50 -8.66 -6.43 7.30
CA ARG A 50 -9.77 -6.97 8.13
C ARG A 50 -10.86 -5.93 8.40
N ARG A 51 -10.48 -4.65 8.57
CA ARG A 51 -11.43 -3.54 8.80
C ARG A 51 -12.14 -3.16 7.52
N LEU A 52 -11.45 -3.17 6.39
CA LEU A 52 -12.05 -2.95 5.08
C LEU A 52 -13.11 -4.02 4.77
N GLU A 53 -12.79 -5.30 5.00
CA GLU A 53 -13.75 -6.38 4.76
C GLU A 53 -14.91 -6.42 5.76
N ALA A 54 -14.65 -6.06 7.02
CA ALA A 54 -15.73 -5.86 7.99
C ALA A 54 -16.66 -4.71 7.55
N ALA A 55 -16.12 -3.58 7.08
CA ALA A 55 -16.92 -2.45 6.59
C ALA A 55 -17.75 -2.82 5.35
N LYS A 56 -17.17 -3.56 4.39
CA LYS A 56 -17.90 -4.11 3.24
C LYS A 56 -19.04 -5.03 3.68
N SER A 57 -18.77 -5.94 4.61
CA SER A 57 -19.77 -6.87 5.15
C SER A 57 -20.90 -6.17 5.90
N LEU A 58 -20.63 -5.00 6.50
CA LEU A 58 -21.61 -4.16 7.17
C LEU A 58 -22.37 -3.22 6.21
N GLY A 59 -22.08 -3.27 4.91
CA GLY A 59 -22.74 -2.44 3.89
C GLY A 59 -22.33 -0.98 3.90
N TRP A 60 -21.14 -0.64 4.42
CA TRP A 60 -20.67 0.73 4.40
C TRP A 60 -20.29 1.18 2.99
N GLU A 61 -20.69 2.38 2.60
CA GLU A 61 -20.29 2.96 1.29
C GLU A 61 -18.93 3.65 1.35
N ARG A 62 -18.57 4.19 2.52
CA ARG A 62 -17.36 4.99 2.73
C ARG A 62 -16.67 4.60 4.03
N ILE A 63 -15.34 4.69 4.05
CA ILE A 63 -14.51 4.29 5.18
C ILE A 63 -13.44 5.36 5.47
N ASN A 64 -13.16 5.60 6.74
CA ASN A 64 -12.09 6.49 7.15
C ASN A 64 -10.72 5.87 6.81
N ALA A 65 -9.92 6.63 6.06
CA ALA A 65 -8.59 6.24 5.61
C ALA A 65 -7.55 7.33 5.87
N ASN A 66 -6.34 6.91 6.22
CA ASN A 66 -5.14 7.72 6.20
C ASN A 66 -4.45 7.49 4.85
N VAL A 67 -4.32 8.55 4.05
CA VAL A 67 -3.60 8.47 2.76
C VAL A 67 -2.16 8.92 3.01
N LEU A 68 -1.23 8.01 2.77
CA LEU A 68 0.20 8.31 2.80
C LEU A 68 0.56 9.23 1.64
N ASP A 69 1.38 10.23 1.93
CA ASP A 69 1.88 11.15 0.92
C ASP A 69 2.63 10.41 -0.20
N ALA A 70 2.54 10.92 -1.43
CA ALA A 70 3.14 10.30 -2.62
C ALA A 70 4.67 10.16 -2.54
N ASN A 71 5.31 10.85 -1.59
CA ASN A 71 6.75 10.79 -1.32
C ASN A 71 7.15 9.65 -0.36
N VAL A 72 6.20 8.85 0.13
CA VAL A 72 6.51 7.68 0.96
C VAL A 72 6.91 6.52 0.06
N ASP A 73 8.22 6.26 0.01
CA ASP A 73 8.84 5.19 -0.75
C ASP A 73 8.18 3.83 -0.47
N ASN A 74 8.08 2.97 -1.50
CA ASN A 74 7.44 1.65 -1.42
C ASN A 74 8.06 0.76 -0.34
N ILE A 75 9.36 0.96 -0.05
CA ILE A 75 10.08 0.31 1.04
C ILE A 75 9.48 0.68 2.39
N ARG A 76 9.24 1.98 2.62
CA ARG A 76 8.69 2.50 3.87
C ARG A 76 7.22 2.10 4.05
N GLN A 77 6.46 1.96 2.96
CA GLN A 77 5.10 1.42 3.00
C GLN A 77 5.08 -0.04 3.47
N LEU A 78 5.99 -0.88 2.96
CA LEU A 78 6.10 -2.28 3.36
C LEU A 78 6.62 -2.43 4.81
N GLU A 79 7.56 -1.60 5.24
CA GLU A 79 8.04 -1.57 6.64
C GLU A 79 6.90 -1.23 7.61
N MET A 80 6.06 -0.24 7.29
CA MET A 80 4.89 0.09 8.11
C MET A 80 3.84 -1.03 8.15
N GLU A 81 3.64 -1.74 7.04
CA GLU A 81 2.73 -2.89 6.99
C GLU A 81 3.23 -4.05 7.89
N LEU A 82 4.54 -4.29 7.90
CA LEU A 82 5.16 -5.33 8.74
C LEU A 82 5.06 -4.98 10.23
N GLU A 83 5.34 -3.74 10.61
CA GLU A 83 5.27 -3.30 12.01
C GLU A 83 3.84 -3.34 12.57
N GLU A 84 2.83 -2.87 11.81
CA GLU A 84 1.44 -2.82 12.29
C GLU A 84 0.86 -4.21 12.57
N ASN A 85 1.20 -5.20 11.74
CA ASN A 85 0.75 -6.56 11.93
C ASN A 85 1.45 -7.24 13.12
N ASN A 86 2.77 -7.05 13.26
CA ASN A 86 3.53 -7.59 14.39
C ASN A 86 2.96 -7.13 15.75
N GLN A 87 2.37 -5.93 15.83
CA GLN A 87 1.77 -5.41 17.06
C GLN A 87 0.32 -5.86 17.36
N ARG A 88 -0.41 -6.48 16.41
CA ARG A 88 -1.84 -6.87 16.60
C ARG A 88 -2.10 -8.37 16.55
N LYS A 89 -1.28 -9.13 15.82
CA LYS A 89 -1.25 -10.60 15.75
C LYS A 89 0.06 -10.97 15.06
N GLU A 90 0.96 -11.66 15.76
CA GLU A 90 2.21 -12.14 15.18
C GLU A 90 1.93 -12.85 13.84
N PHE A 91 2.69 -12.48 12.82
CA PHE A 91 2.71 -13.22 11.56
C PHE A 91 3.22 -14.63 11.82
N THR A 92 2.82 -15.58 10.98
CA THR A 92 3.53 -16.86 10.96
C THR A 92 4.94 -16.66 10.39
N ASP A 93 5.88 -17.55 10.74
CA ASP A 93 7.27 -17.46 10.26
C ASP A 93 7.37 -17.42 8.72
N GLU A 94 6.46 -18.12 8.03
CA GLU A 94 6.38 -18.12 6.57
C GLU A 94 5.95 -16.76 6.00
N GLU A 95 4.97 -16.11 6.61
CA GLU A 95 4.48 -14.78 6.19
C GLU A 95 5.55 -13.70 6.41
N LEU A 96 6.28 -13.79 7.53
CA LEU A 96 7.43 -12.93 7.81
C LEU A 96 8.54 -13.10 6.77
N MET A 97 8.91 -14.34 6.44
CA MET A 97 9.91 -14.63 5.41
C MET A 97 9.52 -14.08 4.04
N GLU A 98 8.25 -14.22 3.63
CA GLU A 98 7.78 -13.69 2.35
C GLU A 98 7.81 -12.15 2.33
N GLY A 99 7.44 -11.51 3.44
CA GLY A 99 7.55 -10.06 3.64
C GLY A 99 8.98 -9.56 3.51
N TYR A 100 9.93 -10.17 4.21
CA TYR A 100 11.35 -9.81 4.14
C TYR A 100 11.95 -10.02 2.75
N LYS A 101 11.59 -11.12 2.07
CA LYS A 101 12.05 -11.38 0.70
C LYS A 101 11.54 -10.33 -0.28
N ARG A 102 10.32 -9.84 -0.10
CA ARG A 102 9.75 -8.75 -0.91
C ARG A 102 10.44 -7.42 -0.61
N LEU A 103 10.75 -7.14 0.65
CA LEU A 103 11.50 -5.96 1.08
C LEU A 103 12.90 -5.95 0.48
N GLU A 104 13.60 -7.08 0.51
CA GLU A 104 14.93 -7.23 -0.07
C GLU A 104 14.92 -6.93 -1.57
N LYS A 105 13.94 -7.43 -2.33
CA LYS A 105 13.80 -7.13 -3.77
C LYS A 105 13.52 -5.65 -4.05
N LEU A 106 12.81 -4.97 -3.15
CA LEU A 106 12.54 -3.54 -3.29
C LEU A 106 13.79 -2.70 -2.96
N LYS A 107 14.55 -3.07 -1.92
CA LYS A 107 15.81 -2.42 -1.55
C LYS A 107 16.92 -2.69 -2.58
N ASN A 108 16.96 -3.90 -3.13
CA ASN A 108 17.96 -4.37 -4.08
C ASN A 108 17.30 -4.81 -5.40
N PRO A 109 16.81 -3.87 -6.23
CA PRO A 109 16.22 -4.22 -7.50
C PRO A 109 17.26 -4.91 -8.42
N PRO A 110 16.85 -5.89 -9.25
CA PRO A 110 17.74 -6.61 -10.14
C PRO A 110 18.57 -5.66 -11.02
N LEU A 111 19.82 -6.03 -11.32
CA LEU A 111 20.75 -5.22 -12.13
C LEU A 111 20.14 -4.77 -13.47
N ILE A 112 19.38 -5.66 -14.13
CA ILE A 112 18.63 -5.34 -15.36
C ILE A 112 17.65 -4.19 -15.15
N MET A 113 16.93 -4.16 -14.04
CA MET A 113 15.95 -3.11 -13.75
C MET A 113 16.63 -1.77 -13.44
N ARG A 114 17.77 -1.80 -12.74
CA ARG A 114 18.63 -0.62 -12.51
C ARG A 114 19.15 -0.07 -13.85
N PHE A 115 19.58 -0.95 -14.75
CA PHE A 115 20.07 -0.58 -16.08
C PHE A 115 18.95 0.00 -16.96
N LEU A 116 17.78 -0.63 -17.03
CA LEU A 116 16.63 -0.10 -17.78
C LEU A 116 16.20 1.28 -17.26
N LYS A 117 16.20 1.49 -15.93
CA LYS A 117 15.87 2.78 -15.31
C LYS A 117 16.92 3.84 -15.64
N PHE A 118 18.19 3.47 -15.69
CA PHE A 118 19.27 4.35 -16.14
C PHE A 118 19.11 4.78 -17.61
N ILE A 119 18.85 3.82 -18.50
CA ILE A 119 18.60 4.09 -19.92
C ILE A 119 17.38 4.99 -20.10
N ALA A 120 16.27 4.70 -19.42
CA ALA A 120 15.07 5.54 -19.46
C ALA A 120 15.37 6.98 -19.00
N ASN A 121 16.13 7.16 -17.93
CA ASN A 121 16.53 8.48 -17.44
C ASN A 121 17.44 9.23 -18.42
N ILE A 122 18.31 8.54 -19.18
CA ILE A 122 19.09 9.14 -20.26
C ILE A 122 18.15 9.69 -21.34
N PHE A 123 17.18 8.90 -21.80
CA PHE A 123 16.23 9.32 -22.82
C PHE A 123 15.37 10.51 -22.37
N ILE A 124 14.89 10.51 -21.12
CA ILE A 124 14.15 11.63 -20.54
C ILE A 124 14.99 12.91 -20.57
N LYS A 125 16.25 12.85 -20.10
CA LYS A 125 17.16 14.01 -20.12
C LYS A 125 17.45 14.51 -21.53
N ILE A 126 17.60 13.61 -22.50
CA ILE A 126 17.79 13.98 -23.91
C ILE A 126 16.54 14.68 -24.45
N ALA A 127 15.35 14.17 -24.16
CA ALA A 127 14.10 14.79 -24.59
C ALA A 127 13.91 16.19 -23.98
N GLU A 128 14.21 16.36 -22.68
CA GLU A 128 14.19 17.66 -22.00
C GLU A 128 15.21 18.63 -22.60
N PHE A 129 16.43 18.16 -22.90
CA PHE A 129 17.47 18.97 -23.54
C PHE A 129 17.05 19.45 -24.93
N ILE A 130 16.51 18.55 -25.77
CA ILE A 130 16.00 18.89 -27.10
C ILE A 130 14.86 19.91 -26.96
N LYS A 131 13.92 19.69 -26.04
CA LYS A 131 12.81 20.62 -25.80
C LYS A 131 13.30 22.02 -25.41
N SER A 132 14.33 22.11 -24.56
CA SER A 132 14.94 23.39 -24.16
C SER A 132 15.62 24.14 -25.31
N LEU A 133 16.06 23.43 -26.35
CA LEU A 133 16.67 23.99 -27.56
C LEU A 133 15.64 24.63 -28.50
N PHE A 134 14.39 24.15 -28.49
CA PHE A 134 13.30 24.67 -29.31
C PHE A 134 12.46 25.75 -28.62
N GLU A 135 12.45 25.82 -27.28
CA GLU A 135 11.77 26.89 -26.53
C GLU A 135 12.57 28.21 -26.47
N LYS A 136 13.83 28.22 -26.93
CA LYS A 136 14.72 29.39 -26.88
C LYS A 136 14.73 30.24 -28.17
N LYS A 137 13.73 30.12 -29.04
CA LYS A 137 13.65 30.83 -30.33
C LYS A 137 12.41 31.70 -30.45
#